data_AF-B7WQS8-F1
#
_entry.id   AF-B7WQS8-F1
#
_cell.length_a   1.000
_cell.length_b   1.000
_cell.length_c   1.000
_cell.angle_alpha   90.00
_cell.angle_beta   90.00
_cell.angle_gamma   90.00
#
_symmetry.space_group_name_H-M   'P 1'
#
loop_
_entity.id
_entity.type
_entity.pdbx_description
1 polymer ?
#
loop_
_entity_poly.entity_id
_entity_poly.type
_entity_poly.pdbx_seq_one_letter_code
_entity_poly.pdbx_strand_id
1 'polypeptide(L)' 'MESLFSSLKKERIRKRIYKTRDMARADVFDYIEVFYNRSRRHSHLGGISPEAFERIRS' A
#
# COMPACT_ATOMS: atom_id res chain seq x y z
N MET A 1 -8.56 8.35 -9.82
CA MET A 1 -8.24 7.04 -9.21
C MET A 1 -6.73 6.90 -9.22
N GLU A 2 -6.06 6.90 -8.07
CA GLU A 2 -4.63 6.58 -8.03
C GLU A 2 -4.45 5.07 -8.06
N SER A 3 -3.61 4.55 -8.96
CA SER A 3 -3.28 3.13 -9.01
C SER A 3 -2.27 2.80 -7.90
N LEU A 4 -2.45 1.66 -7.23
CA LEU A 4 -1.52 1.13 -6.23
C LEU A 4 -0.07 1.15 -6.74
N PHE A 5 0.14 0.79 -8.02
CA PHE A 5 1.48 0.78 -8.62
C PHE A 5 2.08 2.17 -8.82
N SER A 6 1.26 3.18 -9.12
CA SER A 6 1.75 4.58 -9.21
C SER A 6 2.17 5.10 -7.83
N SER A 7 1.39 4.81 -6.79
CA SER A 7 1.67 5.19 -5.40
C SER A 7 2.91 4.48 -4.87
N LEU A 8 2.98 3.15 -5.02
CA LEU A 8 4.14 2.35 -4.61
C LEU A 8 5.44 2.85 -5.24
N LYS A 9 5.42 3.10 -6.57
CA LYS A 9 6.59 3.61 -7.28
C LYS A 9 7.03 4.98 -6.74
N LYS A 10 6.09 5.90 -6.52
CA LYS A 10 6.36 7.27 -6.09
C LYS A 10 6.81 7.36 -4.63
N GLU A 11 6.11 6.66 -3.75
CA GLU A 11 6.23 6.81 -2.28
C GLU A 11 7.32 5.92 -1.69
N ARG A 12 7.59 4.74 -2.29
CA ARG A 12 8.58 3.79 -1.76
C ARG A 12 9.76 3.49 -2.67
N ILE A 13 9.52 3.29 -3.97
CA ILE A 13 10.59 2.76 -4.86
C ILE A 13 11.49 3.87 -5.41
N ARG A 14 10.97 5.08 -5.68
CA ARG A 14 11.67 6.15 -6.42
C ARG A 14 13.06 6.55 -5.88
N LYS A 15 13.35 6.33 -4.60
CA LYS A 15 14.64 6.67 -3.97
C LYS A 15 15.29 5.48 -3.26
N ARG A 16 14.95 4.25 -3.64
CA ARG A 16 15.45 3.03 -2.99
C ARG A 16 16.17 2.12 -4.00
N ILE A 17 17.36 1.66 -3.61
CA ILE A 17 18.10 0.63 -4.34
C ILE A 17 18.09 -0.62 -3.47
N TYR A 18 17.51 -1.71 -4.00
CA TYR A 18 17.49 -2.99 -3.32
C TYR A 18 18.70 -3.81 -3.74
N LYS A 19 19.44 -4.33 -2.76
CA LYS A 19 20.60 -5.20 -3.01
C LYS A 19 20.19 -6.57 -3.56
N THR A 20 19.01 -7.06 -3.15
CA THR A 20 18.48 -8.35 -3.59
C THR A 20 16.99 -8.23 -3.91
N ARG A 21 16.50 -9.18 -4.73
CA ARG A 21 15.06 -9.29 -5.06
C ARG A 21 14.20 -9.60 -3.84
N ASP A 22 14.76 -10.33 -2.87
CA ASP A 22 14.08 -10.70 -1.64
C ASP A 22 13.79 -9.46 -0.77
N MET A 23 14.78 -8.57 -0.61
CA MET A 23 14.59 -7.30 0.09
C MET A 23 13.51 -6.43 -0.58
N ALA A 24 13.47 -6.40 -1.91
CA ALA A 24 12.43 -5.67 -2.63
C ALA A 24 11.04 -6.27 -2.40
N ARG A 25 10.93 -7.60 -2.33
CA ARG A 25 9.65 -8.28 -2.04
C ARG A 25 9.17 -7.99 -0.62
N ALA A 26 10.05 -8.12 0.38
CA ALA A 26 9.71 -7.85 1.77
C ALA A 26 9.25 -6.39 1.97
N ASP A 27 9.93 -5.43 1.34
CA ASP A 27 9.58 -4.02 1.43
C ASP A 27 8.24 -3.68 0.75
N VAL A 28 7.96 -4.28 -0.40
CA VAL A 28 6.66 -4.12 -1.08
C VAL A 28 5.55 -4.75 -0.25
N PHE A 29 5.79 -5.90 0.37
CA PHE A 29 4.82 -6.57 1.23
C PHE A 29 4.48 -5.71 2.47
N ASP A 30 5.50 -5.24 3.19
CA ASP A 30 5.34 -4.31 4.31
C ASP A 30 4.57 -3.04 3.90
N TYR A 31 4.91 -2.46 2.75
CA TYR A 31 4.19 -1.30 2.24
C TYR A 31 2.71 -1.57 2.01
N ILE A 32 2.35 -2.73 1.45
CA ILE A 32 0.95 -3.07 1.16
C ILE A 32 0.19 -3.28 2.47
N GLU A 33 0.71 -4.11 3.38
CA GLU A 33 0.01 -4.47 4.61
C GLU A 33 -0.05 -3.33 5.62
N VAL A 34 1.09 -2.69 5.89
CA VAL A 34 1.21 -1.76 7.01
C VAL A 34 0.84 -0.34 6.62
N PHE A 35 1.06 0.05 5.36
CA PHE A 35 0.87 1.43 4.91
C PHE A 35 -0.31 1.61 3.97
N TYR A 36 -0.39 0.83 2.89
CA TYR A 36 -1.43 0.98 1.88
C TYR A 36 -2.81 0.59 2.42
N ASN A 37 -2.93 -0.60 3.00
CA ASN A 37 -4.21 -1.12 3.50
C ASN A 37 -4.69 -0.42 4.79
N ARG A 38 -3.75 0.06 5.62
CA ARG A 38 -4.05 0.71 6.90
C ARG A 38 -4.29 2.22 6.78
N SER A 39 -3.42 2.94 6.06
CA SER A 39 -3.40 4.41 6.07
C SER A 39 -4.11 5.05 4.89
N ARG A 40 -4.30 4.35 3.76
CA ARG A 40 -4.89 4.97 2.58
C ARG A 40 -6.41 4.95 2.67
N ARG A 41 -6.99 6.11 3.00
CA ARG A 41 -8.43 6.36 2.87
C ARG A 41 -8.79 6.32 1.39
N HIS A 42 -9.55 5.31 0.98
CA HIS A 42 -10.07 5.25 -0.39
C HIS A 42 -11.36 6.08 -0.44
N SER A 43 -11.35 7.17 -1.21
CA SER A 43 -12.56 7.97 -1.48
C SER A 43 -13.68 7.15 -2.16
N HIS A 44 -13.33 6.04 -2.83
CA HIS A 44 -14.29 5.09 -3.40
C HIS A 44 -15.02 4.25 -2.34
N LEU A 45 -14.40 4.00 -1.17
CA LEU A 45 -15.01 3.24 -0.07
C LEU A 45 -15.81 4.12 0.91
N GLY A 46 -16.09 5.38 0.56
CA GLY A 46 -16.69 6.36 1.48
C GLY A 46 -15.68 7.01 2.43
N GLY A 47 -14.38 6.99 2.09
CA GLY A 47 -13.33 7.66 2.88
C GLY A 47 -12.76 6.83 4.04
N ILE A 48 -13.06 5.52 4.06
CA ILE A 48 -12.47 4.57 5.01
C ILE A 48 -11.34 3.77 4.36
N SER A 49 -10.42 3.27 5.19
CA SER A 49 -9.33 2.41 4.73
C SER A 49 -9.85 1.01 4.34
N PRO A 50 -9.17 0.29 3.43
CA PRO A 50 -9.54 -1.08 3.05
C PRO A 50 -9.73 -2.02 4.24
N GLU A 51 -8.85 -1.98 5.25
CA GLU A 51 -8.97 -2.77 6.47
C GLU A 51 -10.28 -2.46 7.24
N ALA A 52 -10.67 -1.19 7.30
CA ALA A 52 -11.90 -0.76 7.96
C ALA A 52 -13.13 -1.22 7.17
N PHE A 53 -13.06 -1.24 5.84
CA PHE A 53 -14.13 -1.76 4.99
C PHE A 53 -14.30 -3.28 5.17
N GLU A 54 -13.22 -4.06 5.23
CA GLU A 54 -13.30 -5.50 5.50
C GLU A 54 -13.84 -5.80 6.91
N ARG A 55 -13.45 -5.00 7.91
CA ARG A 55 -13.94 -5.15 9.30
C ARG A 55 -15.42 -4.81 9.46
N ILE A 56 -15.98 -3.92 8.62
CA ILE A 56 -17.42 -3.60 8.60
C ILE A 56 -18.24 -4.70 7.90
N ARG A 57 -17.61 -5.55 7.07
CA ARG A 57 -18.27 -6.64 6.34
C ARG A 57 -18.25 -8.00 7.06
N SER A 58 -17.65 -8.09 8.24
CA SER A 58 -17.68 -9.28 9.11
C SER A 58 -18.67 -9.13 10.24
#